data_AF-A0A832ATZ6-F1
#
_entry.id   AF-A0A832ATZ6-F1
#
_cell.length_a   1.000
_cell.length_b   1.000
_cell.length_c   1.000
_cell.angle_alpha   90.00
_cell.angle_beta   90.00
_cell.angle_gamma   90.00
#
_symmetry.space_group_name_H-M   'P 1'
#
loop_
_entity.id
_entity.type
_entity.pdbx_description
1 polymer ?
#
loop_
_entity_poly.entity_id
_entity_poly.type
_entity_poly.pdbx_seq_one_letter_code
_entity_poly.pdbx_strand_id
1 'polypeptide(L)'
;MYTPVINILAIAMGITLCFWGLQLTRIVSSIAFAVFLGYIAYIYAHSVLHNPVLSSVLTVSAVLIGFGLGFIMFRFAISLMFSYTIASIVTSNVYLVMALTIILTAIVYILSRYLLSLIISSTGSIIIYKSLIALGLSQIPAIVLAIVIGIIGLVNQLKRERI
;
A
#
# COMPACT_ATOMS: atom_id res chain seq x y z
N MET A 1 3.35 23.18 -18.51
CA MET A 1 1.98 23.63 -18.21
C MET A 1 1.07 22.41 -18.27
N TYR A 2 0.66 21.86 -17.13
CA TYR A 2 -0.39 20.84 -17.14
C TYR A 2 -1.70 21.51 -17.55
N THR A 3 -2.47 20.87 -18.42
CA THR A 3 -3.80 21.37 -18.79
C THR A 3 -4.68 21.44 -17.53
N PRO A 4 -5.59 22.42 -17.42
CA PRO A 4 -6.45 22.57 -16.23
C PRO A 4 -7.21 21.27 -15.89
N VAL A 5 -7.52 20.47 -16.91
CA VAL A 5 -8.15 19.15 -16.78
C VAL A 5 -7.29 18.18 -15.96
N ILE A 6 -5.98 18.11 -16.19
CA ILE A 6 -5.07 17.20 -15.47
C ILE A 6 -5.03 17.58 -13.99
N ASN A 7 -5.02 18.87 -13.66
CA ASN A 7 -5.00 19.33 -12.27
C ASN A 7 -6.31 19.00 -11.54
N ILE A 8 -7.45 19.12 -12.22
CA ILE A 8 -8.76 18.73 -11.65
C ILE A 8 -8.79 17.21 -11.38
N LEU A 9 -8.32 16.40 -12.31
CA LEU A 9 -8.21 14.94 -12.13
C LEU A 9 -7.26 14.58 -10.98
N ALA A 10 -6.15 15.30 -10.84
CA ALA A 10 -5.22 15.09 -9.74
C ALA A 10 -5.83 15.47 -8.38
N ILE A 11 -6.63 16.54 -8.30
CA ILE A 11 -7.39 16.86 -7.07
C ILE A 11 -8.38 15.75 -6.74
N ALA A 12 -9.15 15.28 -7.73
CA ALA A 12 -10.09 14.18 -7.53
C ALA A 12 -9.36 12.92 -7.03
N MET A 13 -8.24 12.56 -7.66
CA MET A 13 -7.41 11.43 -7.22
C MET A 13 -6.85 11.63 -5.81
N GLY A 14 -6.40 12.84 -5.47
CA GLY A 14 -5.91 13.18 -4.13
C GLY A 14 -7.01 13.02 -3.06
N ILE A 15 -8.23 13.46 -3.36
CA ILE A 15 -9.41 13.25 -2.51
C ILE A 15 -9.70 11.75 -2.37
N THR A 16 -9.72 10.99 -3.47
CA THR A 16 -9.92 9.54 -3.43
C THR A 16 -8.86 8.85 -2.56
N LEU A 17 -7.59 9.25 -2.66
CA LEU A 17 -6.51 8.72 -1.82
C LEU A 17 -6.72 9.08 -0.34
N CYS A 18 -7.10 10.32 -0.01
CA CYS A 18 -7.37 10.74 1.37
C CYS A 18 -8.50 9.94 2.03
N PHE A 19 -9.56 9.58 1.30
CA PHE A 19 -10.72 8.92 1.91
C PHE A 19 -10.73 7.38 1.73
N TRP A 20 -10.20 6.88 0.61
CA TRP A 20 -10.32 5.47 0.20
C TRP A 20 -8.96 4.81 -0.05
N GLY A 21 -7.84 5.52 0.12
CA GLY A 21 -6.54 5.02 -0.31
C GLY A 21 -6.13 3.71 0.37
N LEU A 22 -6.46 3.49 1.65
CA LEU A 22 -6.22 2.19 2.30
C LEU A 22 -6.93 1.02 1.61
N GLN A 23 -8.17 1.21 1.15
CA GLN A 23 -8.91 0.17 0.44
C GLN A 23 -8.30 -0.09 -0.94
N LEU A 24 -7.88 0.98 -1.62
CA LEU A 24 -7.16 0.85 -2.89
C LEU A 24 -5.85 0.09 -2.69
N THR A 25 -5.06 0.39 -1.67
CA THR A 25 -3.82 -0.36 -1.37
C THR A 25 -4.11 -1.82 -1.06
N ARG A 26 -5.19 -2.13 -0.33
CA ARG A 26 -5.64 -3.51 -0.10
C ARG A 26 -5.93 -4.24 -1.40
N ILE A 27 -6.75 -3.65 -2.26
CA ILE A 27 -7.14 -4.24 -3.54
C ILE A 27 -5.92 -4.42 -4.45
N VAL A 28 -5.11 -3.37 -4.61
CA VAL A 28 -3.94 -3.40 -5.49
C VAL A 28 -2.90 -4.42 -5.03
N SER A 29 -2.60 -4.48 -3.73
CA SER A 29 -1.67 -5.48 -3.20
C SER A 29 -2.20 -6.91 -3.31
N SER A 30 -3.50 -7.12 -3.08
CA SER A 30 -4.15 -8.42 -3.28
C SER A 30 -4.12 -8.86 -4.75
N ILE A 31 -4.41 -7.97 -5.69
CA ILE A 31 -4.33 -8.27 -7.13
C ILE A 31 -2.90 -8.61 -7.53
N ALA A 32 -1.92 -7.78 -7.14
CA ALA A 32 -0.53 -8.01 -7.47
C ALA A 32 -0.03 -9.36 -6.95
N PHE A 33 -0.37 -9.71 -5.70
CA PHE A 33 0.00 -10.98 -5.10
C PHE A 33 -0.73 -12.17 -5.75
N ALA A 34 -2.02 -12.02 -6.08
CA ALA A 34 -2.80 -13.05 -6.77
C ALA A 34 -2.22 -13.39 -8.15
N VAL A 35 -1.85 -12.36 -8.92
CA VAL A 35 -1.22 -12.52 -10.23
C VAL A 35 0.15 -13.19 -10.08
N PHE A 36 0.96 -12.74 -9.12
CA PHE A 36 2.28 -13.33 -8.86
C PHE A 36 2.18 -14.81 -8.47
N LEU A 37 1.30 -15.15 -7.53
CA LEU A 37 1.11 -16.52 -7.07
C LEU A 37 0.53 -17.41 -8.17
N GLY A 38 -0.45 -16.89 -8.93
CA GLY A 38 -1.04 -17.58 -10.08
C GLY A 38 0.00 -17.90 -11.15
N TYR A 39 0.86 -16.94 -11.49
CA TYR A 39 1.94 -17.13 -12.45
C TYR A 39 2.93 -18.22 -12.01
N ILE A 40 3.36 -18.19 -10.74
CA ILE A 40 4.22 -19.23 -10.17
C ILE A 40 3.53 -20.59 -10.23
N ALA A 41 2.29 -20.67 -9.76
CA ALA A 41 1.51 -21.90 -9.77
C ALA A 41 1.38 -22.47 -11.19
N TYR A 42 1.13 -21.64 -12.19
CA TYR A 42 1.01 -22.06 -13.58
C TYR A 42 2.31 -22.68 -14.10
N ILE A 43 3.44 -22.00 -13.93
CA ILE A 43 4.74 -22.47 -14.43
C ILE A 43 5.12 -23.79 -13.78
N TYR A 44 5.04 -23.86 -12.45
CA TYR A 44 5.41 -25.07 -11.73
C TYR A 44 4.45 -26.22 -12.05
N ALA A 45 3.13 -25.97 -12.04
CA ALA A 45 2.15 -27.01 -12.36
C ALA A 45 2.30 -27.54 -13.79
N HIS A 46 2.54 -26.65 -14.76
CA HIS A 46 2.73 -27.05 -16.15
C HIS A 46 3.98 -27.89 -16.35
N SER A 47 5.09 -27.52 -15.69
CA SER A 47 6.34 -28.27 -15.75
C SER A 47 6.27 -29.67 -15.15
N VAL A 48 5.41 -29.89 -14.14
CA VAL A 48 5.29 -31.17 -13.45
C VAL A 48 4.21 -32.05 -14.08
N LEU A 49 3.02 -31.49 -14.31
CA LEU A 49 1.84 -32.25 -14.70
C LEU A 49 1.72 -32.44 -16.21
N HIS A 50 2.42 -31.62 -17.02
CA HIS A 50 2.36 -31.62 -18.49
C HIS A 50 0.94 -31.50 -19.08
N ASN A 51 -0.06 -31.17 -18.25
CA ASN A 51 -1.46 -31.05 -18.65
C ASN A 51 -1.90 -29.58 -18.46
N PRO A 52 -2.26 -28.88 -19.54
CA PRO A 52 -2.62 -27.47 -19.48
C PRO A 52 -3.94 -27.22 -18.71
N VAL A 53 -4.87 -28.19 -18.73
CA VAL A 53 -6.18 -28.06 -18.06
C VAL A 53 -5.98 -28.10 -16.55
N LEU A 54 -5.25 -29.11 -16.04
CA LEU A 54 -4.99 -29.25 -14.61
C LEU A 54 -4.15 -28.08 -14.06
N SER A 55 -3.17 -27.61 -14.85
CA SER A 55 -2.34 -26.45 -14.50
C SER A 55 -3.17 -25.16 -14.41
N SER A 56 -4.15 -24.99 -15.29
CA SER A 56 -5.06 -23.83 -15.26
C SER A 56 -5.98 -23.86 -14.04
N VAL A 57 -6.51 -25.02 -13.66
CA VAL A 57 -7.32 -25.17 -12.44
C VAL A 57 -6.51 -24.81 -11.18
N LEU A 58 -5.29 -25.32 -11.08
CA LEU A 58 -4.38 -24.98 -9.97
C LEU A 58 -4.04 -23.48 -9.94
N THR A 59 -3.84 -22.88 -11.11
CA THR A 59 -3.59 -21.44 -11.24
C THR A 59 -4.76 -20.61 -10.71
N VAL A 60 -5.99 -20.95 -11.11
CA VAL A 60 -7.19 -20.26 -10.62
C VAL A 60 -7.32 -20.40 -9.10
N SER A 61 -7.06 -21.60 -8.55
CA SER A 61 -7.08 -21.81 -7.11
C SER A 61 -6.02 -20.97 -6.38
N ALA A 62 -4.81 -20.87 -6.92
CA ALA A 62 -3.74 -20.04 -6.39
C ALA A 62 -4.08 -18.54 -6.45
N VAL A 63 -4.68 -18.07 -7.55
CA VAL A 63 -5.15 -16.67 -7.68
C VAL A 63 -6.17 -16.34 -6.58
N LEU A 64 -7.14 -17.24 -6.32
CA LEU A 64 -8.13 -17.02 -5.27
C LEU A 64 -7.50 -16.95 -3.87
N ILE A 65 -6.57 -17.87 -3.56
CA ILE A 65 -5.83 -17.86 -2.30
C ILE A 65 -4.98 -16.59 -2.18
N GLY A 66 -4.27 -16.23 -3.25
CA GLY A 66 -3.44 -15.05 -3.31
C GLY A 66 -4.24 -13.75 -3.11
N PHE A 67 -5.45 -13.67 -3.66
CA PHE A 67 -6.30 -12.51 -3.47
C PHE A 67 -6.70 -12.33 -1.99
N GLY A 68 -7.01 -13.42 -1.29
CA GLY A 68 -7.36 -13.40 0.13
C GLY A 68 -6.18 -13.08 1.05
N LEU A 69 -4.99 -13.60 0.75
CA LEU A 69 -3.80 -13.43 1.59
C LEU A 69 -2.93 -12.22 1.22
N GLY A 70 -3.10 -11.66 0.03
CA GLY A 70 -2.16 -10.69 -0.54
C GLY A 70 -1.96 -9.45 0.31
N PHE A 71 -3.04 -8.86 0.86
CA PHE A 71 -2.90 -7.70 1.75
C PHE A 71 -2.16 -8.04 3.07
N ILE A 72 -2.39 -9.22 3.64
CA ILE A 72 -1.72 -9.65 4.87
C ILE A 72 -0.22 -9.85 4.59
N MET A 73 0.11 -10.52 3.49
CA MET A 73 1.49 -10.75 3.06
C MET A 73 2.20 -9.44 2.71
N PHE A 74 1.51 -8.50 2.07
CA PHE A 74 2.04 -7.16 1.79
C PHE A 74 2.37 -6.40 3.07
N ARG A 75 1.44 -6.37 4.04
CA ARG A 75 1.66 -5.73 5.33
C ARG A 75 2.83 -6.39 6.09
N PHE A 76 2.92 -7.71 6.03
CA PHE A 76 4.02 -8.46 6.64
C PHE A 76 5.36 -8.12 5.96
N ALA A 77 5.43 -8.13 4.63
CA ALA A 77 6.64 -7.83 3.86
C ALA A 77 7.16 -6.41 4.14
N ILE A 78 6.29 -5.39 4.13
CA ILE A 78 6.69 -4.02 4.48
C ILE A 78 7.23 -3.96 5.91
N SER A 79 6.57 -4.62 6.84
CA SER A 79 6.98 -4.61 8.26
C SER A 79 8.34 -5.27 8.44
N LEU A 80 8.62 -6.36 7.72
CA LEU A 80 9.89 -7.04 7.74
C LEU A 80 11.00 -6.18 7.12
N MET A 81 10.75 -5.56 5.96
CA MET A 81 11.73 -4.67 5.30
C MET A 81 12.08 -3.45 6.15
N PHE A 82 11.08 -2.81 6.77
CA PHE A 82 11.33 -1.69 7.69
C PHE A 82 12.12 -2.13 8.92
N SER A 83 11.73 -3.25 9.52
CA SER A 83 12.39 -3.78 10.72
C SER A 83 13.84 -4.17 10.46
N TYR A 84 14.12 -4.78 9.30
CA TYR A 84 15.47 -5.10 8.87
C TYR A 84 16.31 -3.84 8.69
N THR A 85 15.77 -2.82 8.02
CA THR A 85 16.46 -1.53 7.84
C THR A 85 16.82 -0.90 9.19
N ILE A 86 15.86 -0.84 10.12
CA ILE A 86 16.10 -0.30 11.47
C ILE A 86 17.15 -1.13 12.21
N ALA A 87 17.03 -2.46 12.21
CA ALA A 87 17.99 -3.34 12.88
C ALA A 87 19.41 -3.19 12.32
N SER A 88 19.55 -3.05 11.00
CA SER A 88 20.84 -2.87 10.32
C SER A 88 21.53 -1.53 10.64
N ILE A 89 20.76 -0.51 11.01
CA ILE A 89 21.31 0.79 11.46
C ILE A 89 21.80 0.68 12.91
N VAL A 90 21.13 -0.13 13.74
CA VAL A 90 21.47 -0.28 15.17
C VAL A 90 22.72 -1.13 15.37
N THR A 91 22.92 -2.18 14.57
CA THR A 91 24.06 -3.08 14.73
C THR A 91 24.50 -3.70 13.40
N SER A 92 25.79 -3.93 13.26
CA SER A 92 26.37 -4.61 12.09
C SER A 92 26.54 -6.13 12.28
N ASN A 93 26.28 -6.66 13.49
CA ASN A 93 26.38 -8.10 13.74
C ASN A 93 25.16 -8.82 13.18
N VAL A 94 25.39 -9.70 12.21
CA VAL A 94 24.36 -10.42 11.45
C VAL A 94 23.35 -11.16 12.34
N TYR A 95 23.82 -11.81 13.41
CA TYR A 95 22.94 -12.56 14.32
C TYR A 95 22.01 -11.65 15.11
N LEU A 96 22.53 -10.50 15.58
CA LEU A 96 21.73 -9.50 16.30
C LEU A 96 20.74 -8.81 15.36
N VAL A 97 21.12 -8.53 14.10
CA VAL A 97 20.20 -7.96 13.10
C VAL A 97 19.01 -8.90 12.88
N MET A 98 19.24 -10.20 12.73
CA MET A 98 18.13 -11.16 12.55
C MET A 98 17.21 -11.21 13.77
N ALA A 99 17.77 -11.31 14.98
CA ALA A 99 16.99 -11.34 16.22
C ALA A 99 16.15 -10.06 16.40
N LEU A 100 16.76 -8.88 16.21
CA LEU A 100 16.07 -7.59 16.27
C LEU A 100 15.00 -7.47 15.19
N THR A 101 15.26 -7.96 13.97
CA THR A 101 14.30 -7.92 12.87
C THR A 101 13.02 -8.67 13.25
N ILE A 102 13.12 -9.86 13.85
CA ILE A 102 11.95 -10.64 14.27
C ILE A 102 11.12 -9.88 15.30
N ILE A 103 11.77 -9.35 16.35
CA ILE A 103 11.10 -8.61 17.42
C ILE A 103 10.45 -7.32 16.89
N LEU A 104 11.20 -6.54 16.12
CA LEU A 104 10.72 -5.29 15.53
C LEU A 104 9.61 -5.54 14.51
N THR A 105 9.64 -6.65 13.77
CA THR A 105 8.61 -6.96 12.78
C THR A 105 7.25 -7.09 13.44
N ALA A 106 7.14 -7.69 14.62
CA ALA A 106 5.87 -7.77 15.34
C ALA A 106 5.34 -6.37 15.74
N ILE A 107 6.23 -5.51 16.24
CA ILE A 107 5.89 -4.14 16.66
C ILE A 107 5.49 -3.30 15.44
N VAL A 108 6.33 -3.27 14.41
CA VAL A 108 6.09 -2.53 13.16
C VAL A 108 4.87 -3.07 12.44
N TYR A 109 4.58 -4.37 12.52
CA TYR A 109 3.36 -4.94 11.96
C TYR A 109 2.12 -4.37 12.62
N ILE A 110 2.10 -4.17 13.94
CA ILE A 110 0.97 -3.52 14.62
C ILE A 110 0.90 -2.03 14.21
N LEU A 111 2.03 -1.33 14.20
CA LEU A 111 2.09 0.09 13.81
C LEU A 111 1.76 0.34 12.34
N SER A 112 2.01 -0.62 11.44
CA SER A 112 1.87 -0.42 9.99
C SER A 112 0.44 -0.11 9.58
N ARG A 113 -0.55 -0.51 10.40
CA ARG A 113 -1.94 -0.07 10.29
C ARG A 113 -2.08 1.45 10.31
N TYR A 114 -1.47 2.11 11.29
CA TYR A 114 -1.52 3.56 11.46
C TYR A 114 -0.59 4.27 10.48
N LEU A 115 0.60 3.70 10.24
CA LEU A 115 1.59 4.29 9.33
C LEU A 115 1.08 4.34 7.88
N LEU A 116 0.45 3.26 7.39
CA LEU A 116 -0.10 3.25 6.02
C LEU A 116 -1.20 4.30 5.85
N SER A 117 -2.11 4.41 6.81
CA SER A 117 -3.16 5.45 6.81
C SER A 117 -2.55 6.86 6.74
N LEU A 118 -1.54 7.11 7.55
CA LEU A 118 -0.86 8.40 7.61
C LEU A 118 -0.10 8.72 6.32
N ILE A 119 0.65 7.77 5.78
CA ILE A 119 1.41 7.94 4.52
C ILE A 119 0.45 8.19 3.36
N ILE A 120 -0.63 7.42 3.25
CA ILE A 120 -1.58 7.55 2.14
C ILE A 120 -2.35 8.86 2.22
N SER A 121 -2.84 9.23 3.41
CA SER A 121 -3.57 10.50 3.59
C SER A 121 -2.66 11.72 3.37
N SER A 122 -1.42 11.68 3.87
CA SER A 122 -0.45 12.77 3.63
C SER A 122 -0.09 12.88 2.15
N THR A 123 0.10 11.76 1.44
CA THR A 123 0.37 11.78 -0.01
C THR A 123 -0.82 12.35 -0.78
N GLY A 124 -2.06 11.98 -0.44
CA GLY A 124 -3.27 12.55 -1.05
C GLY A 124 -3.38 14.06 -0.82
N SER A 125 -3.10 14.52 0.41
CA SER A 125 -3.08 15.94 0.76
C SER A 125 -2.03 16.73 -0.03
N ILE A 126 -0.82 16.17 -0.20
CA ILE A 126 0.25 16.79 -1.00
C ILE A 126 -0.16 16.93 -2.48
N ILE A 127 -0.81 15.90 -3.04
CA ILE A 127 -1.32 15.94 -4.43
C ILE A 127 -2.34 17.08 -4.57
N ILE A 128 -3.32 17.16 -3.65
CA ILE A 128 -4.32 18.24 -3.65
C ILE A 128 -3.64 19.61 -3.59
N TYR A 129 -2.67 19.79 -2.69
CA TYR A 129 -1.94 21.05 -2.54
C TYR A 129 -1.23 21.47 -3.84
N LYS A 130 -0.44 20.57 -4.43
CA LYS A 130 0.29 20.86 -5.68
C LYS A 130 -0.66 21.19 -6.83
N SER A 131 -1.78 20.48 -6.93
CA SER A 131 -2.78 20.70 -7.98
C SER A 131 -3.57 21.99 -7.80
N LEU A 132 -3.87 22.41 -6.57
CA LEU A 132 -4.53 23.70 -6.29
C LEU A 132 -3.62 24.88 -6.65
N ILE A 133 -2.32 24.80 -6.32
CA ILE A 133 -1.35 25.83 -6.75
C ILE A 133 -1.25 25.89 -8.26
N ALA A 134 -1.23 24.72 -8.93
CA ALA A 134 -1.15 24.66 -10.38
C ALA A 134 -2.39 25.23 -11.10
N LEU A 135 -3.54 25.35 -10.41
CA LEU A 135 -4.75 26.03 -10.89
C LEU A 135 -4.75 27.54 -10.64
N GLY A 136 -3.68 28.09 -10.05
CA GLY A 136 -3.56 29.51 -9.75
C GLY A 136 -4.14 29.93 -8.41
N LEU A 137 -4.49 28.99 -7.52
CA LEU A 137 -4.90 29.32 -6.15
C LEU A 137 -3.69 29.85 -5.37
N SER A 138 -3.91 30.85 -4.51
CA SER A 138 -2.83 31.36 -3.65
C SER A 138 -2.36 30.29 -2.66
N GLN A 139 -1.07 30.34 -2.28
CA GLN A 139 -0.43 29.28 -1.49
C GLN A 139 -1.11 29.06 -0.14
N ILE A 140 -1.53 30.14 0.53
CA ILE A 140 -2.14 30.10 1.87
C ILE A 140 -3.46 29.29 1.86
N PRO A 141 -4.49 29.63 1.06
CA PRO A 141 -5.73 28.85 1.04
C PRO A 141 -5.51 27.43 0.52
N ALA A 142 -4.55 27.19 -0.39
CA ALA A 142 -4.25 25.85 -0.86
C ALA A 142 -3.70 24.95 0.28
N ILE A 143 -2.82 25.47 1.12
CA ILE A 143 -2.30 24.75 2.30
C ILE A 143 -3.43 24.44 3.28
N VAL A 144 -4.25 25.45 3.61
CA VAL A 144 -5.36 25.28 4.58
C VAL A 144 -6.32 24.20 4.10
N LEU A 145 -6.75 24.25 2.83
CA LEU A 145 -7.65 23.24 2.25
C LEU A 145 -7.01 21.84 2.24
N ALA A 146 -5.75 21.73 1.83
CA ALA A 146 -5.05 20.45 1.79
C ALA A 146 -4.92 19.82 3.19
N ILE A 147 -4.60 20.62 4.21
CA ILE A 147 -4.50 20.15 5.60
C ILE A 147 -5.86 19.72 6.12
N VAL A 148 -6.90 20.54 5.93
CA VAL A 148 -8.26 20.22 6.39
C VAL A 148 -8.73 18.91 5.76
N ILE A 149 -8.59 18.75 4.44
CA ILE A 149 -8.97 17.52 3.73
C ILE A 149 -8.11 16.33 4.20
N GLY A 150 -6.80 16.52 4.39
CA GLY A 150 -5.90 15.47 4.86
C GLY A 150 -6.22 14.98 6.28
N ILE A 151 -6.56 15.88 7.20
CA ILE A 151 -6.96 15.53 8.57
C ILE A 151 -8.30 14.78 8.55
N ILE A 152 -9.30 15.31 7.82
CA ILE A 152 -10.61 14.65 7.70
C ILE A 152 -10.45 13.25 7.08
N GLY A 153 -9.66 13.14 6.01
CA GLY A 153 -9.34 11.86 5.37
C GLY A 153 -8.69 10.87 6.33
N LEU A 154 -7.67 11.31 7.07
CA LEU A 154 -6.96 10.48 8.05
C LEU A 154 -7.90 9.98 9.16
N VAL A 155 -8.73 10.85 9.72
CA VAL A 155 -9.71 10.47 10.77
C VAL A 155 -10.70 9.45 10.22
N ASN A 156 -11.21 9.66 9.01
CA ASN A 156 -12.14 8.73 8.37
C ASN A 156 -11.50 7.36 8.12
N GLN A 157 -10.26 7.35 7.62
CA GLN A 157 -9.50 6.12 7.39
C GLN A 157 -9.28 5.34 8.69
N LEU A 158 -8.82 6.02 9.76
CA LEU A 158 -8.61 5.39 11.07
C LEU A 158 -9.90 4.84 11.69
N LYS A 159 -11.03 5.55 11.54
CA LYS A 159 -12.34 5.08 12.02
C LYS A 159 -12.78 3.83 11.26
N ARG A 160 -12.64 3.85 9.93
CA ARG A 160 -13.07 2.74 9.06
C ARG A 160 -12.27 1.46 9.26
N GLU A 161 -11.02 1.56 9.71
CA GLU A 161 -10.26 0.36 10.04
C GLU A 161 -10.64 -0.28 11.38
N ARG A 162 -11.25 0.45 12.34
CA ARG A 162 -11.62 -0.10 13.65
C ARG A 162 -12.84 -1.01 13.60
N ILE A 163 -13.66 -0.86 12.55
CA ILE A 163 -14.84 -1.66 12.25
C ILE A 163 -14.41 -2.81 11.36
#